data_AF-A0A6C0CUP7-F1
#
_entry.id   AF-A0A6C0CUP7-F1
#
_cell.length_a   1.000
_cell.length_b   1.000
_cell.length_c   1.000
_cell.angle_alpha   90.00
_cell.angle_beta   90.00
_cell.angle_gamma   90.00
#
_symmetry.space_group_name_H-M   'P 1'
#
loop_
_entity.id
_entity.type
_entity.pdbx_description
1 polymer ?
#
loop_
_entity_poly.entity_id
_entity_poly.type
_entity_poly.pdbx_seq_one_letter_code
_entity_poly.pdbx_strand_id
1 'polypeptide(L)'
;MSISNDILTLNATVTDGIVHLIGGIKNPSKYQKKYLIASNPIDRMMNYTGSGLPFTSPFIAFENTPNYYDIPEDGKIEAHFKYPNSYYTTESQEKIIPSVFITLKSNSLSEPIFYQLKLSDPIPLKTSTTYRPEFKQGPEFYAKKEDVLGVPPNQEWILRNIGELKAKHGFA
;
A
#
# COMPACT_ATOMS: atom_id res chain seq x y z
N MET A 1 7.41 -1.97 -12.52
CA MET A 1 7.92 -2.57 -11.26
C MET A 1 7.97 -4.07 -11.47
N SER A 2 9.01 -4.76 -11.01
CA SER A 2 9.21 -6.18 -11.34
C SER A 2 9.83 -6.97 -10.19
N ILE A 3 9.45 -8.25 -10.11
CA ILE A 3 10.09 -9.25 -9.26
C ILE A 3 10.56 -10.38 -10.18
N SER A 4 11.83 -10.73 -10.10
CA SER A 4 12.40 -11.88 -10.79
C SER A 4 13.28 -12.66 -9.83
N ASN A 5 12.82 -13.84 -9.44
CA ASN A 5 13.50 -14.78 -8.57
C ASN A 5 13.55 -16.17 -9.23
N ASP A 6 14.21 -17.12 -8.59
CA ASP A 6 14.29 -18.51 -9.08
C ASP A 6 12.94 -19.23 -9.15
N ILE A 7 11.91 -18.70 -8.49
CA ILE A 7 10.57 -19.30 -8.41
C ILE A 7 9.54 -18.52 -9.22
N LEU A 8 9.65 -17.18 -9.29
CA LEU A 8 8.62 -16.30 -9.82
C LEU A 8 9.24 -15.22 -10.70
N THR A 9 8.61 -14.99 -11.84
CA THR A 9 8.83 -13.81 -12.67
C THR A 9 7.51 -13.05 -12.76
N LEU A 10 7.49 -11.79 -12.36
CA LEU A 10 6.29 -10.96 -12.38
C LEU A 10 6.66 -9.53 -12.72
N ASN A 11 6.03 -8.99 -13.76
CA ASN A 11 6.13 -7.60 -14.17
C ASN A 11 4.78 -6.93 -13.99
N ALA A 12 4.80 -5.74 -13.38
CA ALA A 12 3.65 -4.86 -13.27
C ALA A 12 3.87 -3.58 -14.07
N THR A 13 2.95 -3.32 -14.98
CA THR A 13 2.79 -2.03 -15.67
C THR A 13 1.47 -1.39 -15.25
N VAL A 14 1.45 -0.06 -15.21
CA VAL A 14 0.28 0.71 -14.75
C VAL A 14 -0.20 1.56 -15.90
N THR A 15 -1.47 1.44 -16.26
CA THR A 15 -2.11 2.20 -17.33
C THR A 15 -3.50 2.59 -16.87
N ASP A 16 -3.81 3.88 -16.86
CA ASP A 16 -5.13 4.44 -16.50
C ASP A 16 -5.73 3.93 -15.17
N GLY A 17 -4.89 3.71 -14.16
CA GLY A 17 -5.33 3.20 -12.86
C GLY A 17 -5.66 1.71 -12.84
N ILE A 18 -5.25 0.97 -13.87
CA ILE A 18 -5.25 -0.48 -13.93
C ILE A 18 -3.80 -0.96 -13.85
N VAL A 19 -3.56 -1.97 -13.02
CA VAL A 19 -2.30 -2.67 -12.87
C VAL A 19 -2.37 -3.93 -13.72
N HIS A 20 -1.57 -3.95 -14.78
CA HIS A 20 -1.38 -5.10 -15.66
C HIS A 20 -0.25 -5.95 -15.12
N LEU A 21 -0.58 -7.19 -14.75
CA LEU A 21 0.34 -8.16 -14.18
C LEU A 21 0.63 -9.24 -15.22
N ILE A 22 1.88 -9.32 -15.66
CA ILE A 22 2.33 -10.31 -16.64
C ILE A 22 3.53 -11.05 -16.07
N GLY A 23 3.48 -12.38 -16.09
CA GLY A 23 4.56 -13.18 -15.54
C GLY A 23 4.33 -14.67 -15.62
N GLY A 24 5.11 -15.41 -14.83
CA GLY A 24 4.93 -16.83 -14.66
C GLY A 24 5.69 -17.40 -13.47
N ILE A 25 5.18 -18.53 -12.97
CA ILE A 25 5.80 -19.34 -11.91
C ILE A 25 6.62 -20.45 -12.55
N LYS A 26 7.85 -20.64 -12.09
CA LYS A 26 8.68 -21.79 -12.47
C LYS A 26 8.21 -23.03 -11.71
N ASN A 27 8.06 -24.15 -12.41
CA ASN A 27 7.57 -25.44 -11.86
C ASN A 27 6.22 -25.32 -11.13
N PRO A 28 5.16 -24.87 -11.83
CA PRO A 28 3.86 -24.61 -11.22
C PRO A 28 3.22 -25.85 -10.59
N SER A 29 3.53 -27.05 -11.08
CA SER A 29 3.00 -28.33 -10.57
C SER A 29 3.42 -28.64 -9.12
N LYS A 30 4.42 -27.94 -8.58
CA LYS A 30 4.84 -28.09 -7.16
C LYS A 30 3.84 -27.46 -6.18
N TYR A 31 2.99 -26.55 -6.66
CA TYR A 31 2.11 -25.74 -5.84
C TYR A 31 0.66 -26.10 -6.11
N GLN A 32 -0.07 -26.44 -5.05
CA GLN A 32 -1.49 -26.82 -5.13
C GLN A 32 -2.41 -25.60 -5.16
N LYS A 33 -2.06 -24.53 -4.43
CA LYS A 33 -2.79 -23.26 -4.46
C LYS A 33 -1.85 -22.13 -4.82
N LYS A 34 -2.24 -21.37 -5.84
CA LYS A 34 -1.46 -20.29 -6.42
C LYS A 34 -2.43 -19.15 -6.71
N TYR A 35 -2.31 -18.02 -6.04
CA TYR A 35 -3.18 -16.87 -6.33
C TYR A 35 -2.46 -15.55 -6.09
N LEU A 36 -2.95 -14.54 -6.79
CA LEU A 36 -2.62 -13.14 -6.64
C LEU A 36 -3.75 -12.44 -5.91
N ILE A 37 -3.41 -11.57 -4.97
CA ILE A 37 -4.38 -10.73 -4.29
C ILE A 37 -3.81 -9.34 -4.03
N ALA A 38 -4.63 -8.32 -4.18
CA ALA A 38 -4.31 -6.96 -3.75
C ALA A 38 -5.48 -6.34 -3.00
N SER A 39 -5.21 -5.28 -2.26
CA SER A 39 -6.24 -4.52 -1.55
C SER A 39 -7.23 -3.88 -2.53
N ASN A 40 -8.38 -3.50 -2.00
CA ASN A 40 -9.40 -2.73 -2.71
C ASN A 40 -8.81 -1.43 -3.30
N PRO A 41 -9.38 -0.92 -4.41
CA PRO A 41 -8.97 0.37 -4.94
C PRO A 41 -9.36 1.52 -4.02
N ILE A 42 -8.80 2.69 -4.29
CA ILE A 42 -9.10 3.92 -3.57
C ILE A 42 -10.61 4.23 -3.61
N ASP A 43 -11.19 4.50 -2.44
CA ASP A 43 -12.52 5.11 -2.34
C ASP A 43 -12.46 6.58 -2.77
N ARG A 44 -13.22 6.90 -3.81
CA ARG A 44 -13.37 8.24 -4.38
C ARG A 44 -14.70 8.84 -3.95
N MET A 45 -14.76 9.26 -2.68
CA MET A 45 -15.87 10.08 -2.18
C MET A 45 -15.86 11.48 -2.81
N MET A 46 -17.01 12.16 -2.81
CA MET A 46 -17.14 13.54 -3.33
C MET A 46 -16.27 14.58 -2.61
N ASN A 47 -15.86 14.31 -1.36
CA ASN A 47 -15.09 15.24 -0.54
C ASN A 47 -13.58 14.94 -0.61
N TYR A 48 -12.78 15.98 -0.87
CA TYR A 48 -11.32 15.88 -1.01
C TYR A 48 -10.61 15.27 0.22
N THR A 49 -11.07 15.61 1.43
CA THR A 49 -10.47 15.15 2.70
C THR A 49 -10.71 13.68 2.98
N GLY A 50 -11.86 13.14 2.57
CA GLY A 50 -12.24 11.73 2.83
C GLY A 50 -11.80 10.75 1.73
N SER A 51 -11.54 11.23 0.52
CA SER A 51 -11.14 10.36 -0.59
C SER A 51 -9.68 9.91 -0.47
N GLY A 52 -9.38 8.65 -0.81
CA GLY A 52 -7.99 8.18 -0.92
C GLY A 52 -7.24 8.05 0.40
N LEU A 53 -7.96 7.87 1.49
CA LEU A 53 -7.35 7.48 2.76
C LEU A 53 -6.94 6.00 2.74
N PRO A 54 -5.82 5.63 3.39
CA PRO A 54 -5.48 4.23 3.61
C PRO A 54 -6.57 3.50 4.41
N PHE A 55 -6.83 2.24 4.08
CA PHE A 55 -7.73 1.40 4.89
C PHE A 55 -7.14 1.20 6.28
N THR A 56 -7.99 1.15 7.30
CA THR A 56 -7.58 1.08 8.71
C THR A 56 -7.04 -0.29 9.13
N SER A 57 -7.37 -1.36 8.41
CA SER A 57 -6.94 -2.72 8.71
C SER A 57 -6.86 -3.56 7.44
N PRO A 58 -6.07 -4.66 7.43
CA PRO A 58 -6.05 -5.59 6.30
C PRO A 58 -7.41 -6.24 6.08
N PHE A 59 -8.19 -6.48 7.15
CA PHE A 59 -9.51 -7.10 7.04
C PHE A 59 -10.41 -6.31 6.09
N ILE A 60 -10.50 -5.00 6.27
CA ILE A 60 -11.29 -4.11 5.41
C ILE A 60 -10.64 -3.96 4.03
N ALA A 61 -9.31 -3.88 3.98
CA ALA A 61 -8.58 -3.69 2.73
C ALA A 61 -8.79 -4.84 1.73
N PHE A 62 -8.96 -6.08 2.21
CA PHE A 62 -9.11 -7.28 1.38
C PHE A 62 -10.55 -7.83 1.33
N GLU A 63 -11.47 -7.26 2.11
CA GLU A 63 -12.87 -7.68 2.10
C GLU A 63 -13.47 -7.52 0.69
N ASN A 64 -13.92 -8.65 0.11
CA ASN A 64 -14.53 -8.73 -1.22
C ASN A 64 -13.73 -8.00 -2.32
N THR A 65 -12.40 -8.04 -2.23
CA THR A 65 -11.54 -7.33 -3.19
C THR A 65 -11.78 -7.82 -4.62
N PRO A 66 -11.97 -6.92 -5.61
CA PRO A 66 -12.03 -7.29 -7.02
C PRO A 66 -10.64 -7.66 -7.55
N ASN A 67 -9.59 -7.39 -6.78
CA ASN A 67 -8.20 -7.63 -7.14
C ASN A 67 -7.76 -9.02 -6.66
N TYR A 68 -8.41 -10.05 -7.18
CA TYR A 68 -8.11 -11.44 -6.91
C TYR A 68 -7.96 -12.20 -8.23
N TYR A 69 -6.96 -13.07 -8.31
CA TYR A 69 -6.74 -13.91 -9.48
C TYR A 69 -6.12 -15.24 -9.10
N ASP A 70 -6.82 -16.33 -9.43
CA ASP A 70 -6.29 -17.69 -9.32
C ASP A 70 -5.33 -17.97 -10.48
N ILE A 71 -4.12 -18.41 -10.15
CA ILE A 71 -3.10 -18.69 -11.15
C ILE A 71 -3.35 -20.08 -11.72
N PRO A 72 -3.51 -20.21 -13.05
CA PRO A 72 -3.76 -21.50 -13.70
C PRO A 72 -2.60 -22.50 -13.53
N GLU A 73 -2.88 -23.77 -13.83
CA GLU A 73 -1.92 -24.87 -13.64
C GLU A 73 -0.67 -24.74 -14.52
N ASP A 74 -0.78 -24.07 -15.67
CA ASP A 74 0.36 -23.76 -16.55
C ASP A 74 1.31 -22.71 -15.96
N GLY A 75 0.91 -22.08 -14.83
CA GLY A 75 1.71 -21.11 -14.11
C GLY A 75 1.83 -19.76 -14.79
N LYS A 76 1.09 -19.50 -15.88
CA LYS A 76 1.11 -18.21 -16.56
C LYS A 76 0.26 -17.20 -15.80
N ILE A 77 0.78 -15.98 -15.67
CA ILE A 77 0.11 -14.89 -14.98
C ILE A 77 -0.23 -13.83 -16.02
N GLU A 78 -1.52 -13.62 -16.23
CA GLU A 78 -2.06 -12.51 -16.99
C GLU A 78 -3.31 -12.01 -16.25
N ALA A 79 -3.14 -10.94 -15.47
CA ALA A 79 -4.19 -10.41 -14.60
C ALA A 79 -4.28 -8.88 -14.68
N HIS A 80 -5.49 -8.36 -14.52
CA HIS A 80 -5.79 -6.94 -14.53
C HIS A 80 -6.43 -6.55 -13.20
N PHE A 81 -5.70 -5.81 -12.38
CA PHE A 81 -6.18 -5.32 -11.09
C PHE A 81 -6.49 -3.84 -11.17
N LYS A 82 -7.54 -3.39 -10.47
CA LYS A 82 -7.71 -1.95 -10.19
C LYS A 82 -6.58 -1.50 -9.26
N TYR A 83 -6.08 -0.28 -9.43
CA TYR A 83 -4.96 0.21 -8.63
C TYR A 83 -5.26 0.07 -7.12
N PRO A 84 -4.51 -0.76 -6.38
CA PRO A 84 -4.80 -1.03 -4.99
C PRO A 84 -4.49 0.19 -4.13
N ASN A 85 -5.21 0.35 -3.02
CA ASN A 85 -4.95 1.39 -2.05
C ASN A 85 -3.99 0.90 -0.94
N SER A 86 -3.37 1.84 -0.24
CA SER A 86 -2.62 1.55 0.98
C SER A 86 -3.55 1.15 2.13
N TYR A 87 -3.01 0.45 3.12
CA TYR A 87 -3.74 0.05 4.32
C TYR A 87 -2.80 -0.07 5.51
N TYR A 88 -3.33 -0.03 6.73
CA TYR A 88 -2.54 -0.27 7.92
C TYR A 88 -2.58 -1.73 8.36
N THR A 89 -1.52 -2.17 9.05
CA THR A 89 -1.50 -3.47 9.75
C THR A 89 -2.59 -3.56 10.82
N THR A 90 -2.86 -4.76 11.34
CA THR A 90 -3.97 -5.03 12.27
C THR A 90 -3.95 -4.16 13.54
N GLU A 91 -2.78 -3.65 13.93
CA GLU A 91 -2.60 -2.76 15.09
C GLU A 91 -2.50 -1.28 14.70
N SER A 92 -2.77 -0.92 13.44
CA SER A 92 -2.65 0.44 12.89
C SER A 92 -1.27 1.08 13.03
N GLN A 93 -0.22 0.28 13.25
CA GLN A 93 1.13 0.78 13.53
C GLN A 93 1.92 1.12 12.28
N GLU A 94 1.75 0.34 11.22
CA GLU A 94 2.52 0.49 9.98
C GLU A 94 1.59 0.62 8.78
N LYS A 95 1.85 1.63 7.94
CA LYS A 95 1.18 1.81 6.66
C LYS A 95 1.86 0.93 5.62
N ILE A 96 1.13 -0.05 5.11
CA ILE A 96 1.51 -0.84 3.95
C ILE A 96 1.13 -0.07 2.69
N ILE A 97 2.13 0.27 1.89
CA ILE A 97 1.95 0.94 0.59
C ILE A 97 1.18 0.03 -0.38
N PRO A 98 0.52 0.60 -1.43
CA PRO A 98 -0.16 -0.17 -2.46
C PRO A 98 0.72 -1.34 -2.93
N SER A 99 0.22 -2.56 -2.82
CA SER A 99 1.03 -3.76 -3.07
C SER A 99 0.17 -4.88 -3.65
N VAL A 100 0.78 -5.71 -4.48
CA VAL A 100 0.22 -6.98 -4.95
C VAL A 100 0.93 -8.11 -4.22
N PHE A 101 0.16 -9.02 -3.65
CA PHE A 101 0.66 -10.18 -2.92
C PHE A 101 0.48 -11.43 -3.76
N ILE A 102 1.51 -12.28 -3.76
CA ILE A 102 1.48 -13.61 -4.38
C ILE A 102 1.59 -14.64 -3.27
N THR A 103 0.65 -15.57 -3.24
CA THR A 103 0.66 -16.69 -2.28
C THR A 103 0.80 -18.01 -3.02
N LEU A 104 1.82 -18.77 -2.66
CA LEU A 104 2.09 -20.10 -3.21
C LEU A 104 2.09 -21.14 -2.09
N LYS A 105 1.13 -22.06 -2.11
CA LYS A 105 1.06 -23.18 -1.16
C LYS A 105 1.47 -24.48 -1.84
N SER A 106 2.52 -25.11 -1.33
CA SER A 106 2.98 -26.44 -1.76
C SER A 106 2.45 -27.52 -0.82
N ASN A 107 2.35 -28.76 -1.30
CA ASN A 107 1.99 -29.91 -0.46
C ASN A 107 3.14 -30.36 0.45
N SER A 108 4.39 -30.07 0.07
CA SER A 108 5.59 -30.52 0.81
C SER A 108 6.02 -29.56 1.92
N LEU A 109 5.60 -28.30 1.86
CA LEU A 109 5.91 -27.29 2.87
C LEU A 109 4.66 -27.02 3.70
N SER A 110 4.83 -27.01 5.03
CA SER A 110 3.76 -26.66 5.97
C SER A 110 3.35 -25.18 5.81
N GLU A 111 4.31 -24.31 5.49
CA GLU A 111 4.10 -22.87 5.39
C GLU A 111 3.98 -22.39 3.93
N PRO A 112 3.00 -21.52 3.63
CA PRO A 112 2.88 -20.89 2.31
C PRO A 112 3.99 -19.86 2.08
N ILE A 113 4.43 -19.76 0.82
CA ILE A 113 5.42 -18.77 0.39
C ILE A 113 4.68 -17.50 -0.03
N PHE A 114 5.11 -16.35 0.51
CA PHE A 114 4.55 -15.05 0.19
C PHE A 114 5.57 -14.16 -0.52
N TYR A 115 5.14 -13.51 -1.60
CA TYR A 115 5.88 -12.41 -2.23
C TYR A 115 5.05 -11.14 -2.23
N GLN A 116 5.70 -10.00 -2.04
CA GLN A 116 5.08 -8.67 -2.09
C GLN A 116 5.70 -7.85 -3.21
N LEU A 117 4.89 -7.52 -4.22
CA LEU A 117 5.23 -6.52 -5.23
C LEU A 117 4.74 -5.15 -4.76
N LYS A 118 5.68 -4.32 -4.32
CA LYS A 118 5.39 -2.94 -3.90
C LYS A 118 5.12 -2.05 -5.12
N LEU A 119 4.00 -1.35 -5.11
CA LEU A 119 3.62 -0.35 -6.11
C LEU A 119 3.94 1.07 -5.60
N SER A 120 3.92 2.06 -6.50
CA SER A 120 4.08 3.47 -6.11
C SER A 120 2.87 3.91 -5.27
N ASP A 121 3.08 4.73 -4.23
CA ASP A 121 1.96 5.32 -3.50
C ASP A 121 1.61 6.68 -4.13
N PRO A 122 0.44 6.83 -4.78
CA PRO A 122 0.03 8.12 -5.35
C PRO A 122 -0.33 9.15 -4.28
N ILE A 123 -0.60 8.72 -3.04
CA ILE A 123 -1.02 9.62 -1.96
C ILE A 123 -0.26 9.28 -0.65
N PRO A 124 1.08 9.47 -0.63
CA PRO A 124 1.93 9.05 0.48
C PRO A 124 1.62 9.79 1.78
N LEU A 125 1.22 11.07 1.69
CA LEU A 125 0.95 11.94 2.82
C LEU A 125 -0.45 11.77 3.43
N LYS A 126 -1.40 11.11 2.73
CA LYS A 126 -2.71 10.82 3.30
C LYS A 126 -2.59 9.65 4.27
N THR A 127 -3.06 9.92 5.48
CA THR A 127 -2.98 9.02 6.61
C THR A 127 -4.28 9.15 7.41
N SER A 128 -4.88 8.03 7.81
CA SER A 128 -6.07 8.02 8.68
C SER A 128 -5.67 8.27 10.14
N THR A 129 -4.39 8.03 10.45
CA THR A 129 -3.74 8.35 11.71
C THR A 129 -2.70 9.44 11.44
N THR A 130 -2.56 10.45 12.29
CA THR A 130 -1.43 11.39 12.14
C THR A 130 -0.14 10.57 12.22
N TYR A 131 0.67 10.52 11.17
CA TYR A 131 2.02 9.94 11.26
C TYR A 131 2.81 10.74 12.29
N ARG A 132 3.15 10.13 13.44
CA ARG A 132 3.92 10.78 14.51
C ARG A 132 5.14 9.91 14.82
N PRO A 133 6.35 10.35 14.42
CA PRO A 133 7.59 9.60 14.68
C PRO A 133 7.76 9.20 16.15
N GLU A 134 7.19 9.99 17.05
CA GLU A 134 7.29 9.89 18.51
C GLU A 134 6.13 9.11 19.16
N PHE A 135 5.21 8.51 18.40
CA PHE A 135 4.07 7.77 18.97
C PHE A 135 4.49 6.67 19.97
N LYS A 136 5.70 6.11 19.80
CA LYS A 136 6.29 5.13 20.72
C LYS A 136 6.65 5.68 22.11
N GLN A 137 6.63 7.00 22.30
CA GLN A 137 6.90 7.65 23.60
C GLN A 137 5.67 7.70 24.51
N GLY A 138 4.52 7.18 24.08
CA GLY A 138 3.29 7.14 24.88
C GLY A 138 2.55 8.49 24.89
N PRO A 139 1.57 8.68 25.79
CA PRO A 139 0.71 9.87 25.83
C PRO A 139 1.47 11.18 26.13
N GLU A 140 2.71 11.09 26.64
CA GLU A 140 3.68 12.19 26.80
C GLU A 140 3.90 12.99 25.50
N PHE A 141 3.69 12.36 24.35
CA PHE A 141 3.68 13.04 23.07
C PHE A 141 2.69 14.23 23.00
N TYR A 142 1.50 14.10 23.62
CA TYR A 142 0.52 15.21 23.63
C TYR A 142 0.97 16.37 24.52
N ALA A 143 1.74 16.08 25.57
CA ALA A 143 2.28 17.09 26.47
C ALA A 143 3.41 17.91 25.82
N LYS A 144 4.19 17.29 24.91
CA LYS A 144 5.31 17.94 24.21
C LYS A 144 4.98 18.51 22.84
N LYS A 145 3.69 18.54 22.47
CA LYS A 145 3.25 19.02 21.15
C LYS A 145 3.72 20.45 20.88
N GLU A 146 3.73 21.30 21.90
CA GLU A 146 4.17 22.69 21.84
C GLU A 146 5.70 22.82 21.72
N ASP A 147 6.45 21.91 22.33
CA ASP A 147 7.92 21.87 22.28
C ASP A 147 8.44 21.30 20.95
N VAL A 148 7.80 20.26 20.42
CA VAL A 148 8.25 19.54 19.21
C VAL A 148 7.85 20.30 17.95
N LEU A 149 6.62 20.81 17.88
CA LEU A 149 6.16 21.56 16.71
C LEU A 149 6.64 23.02 16.74
N GLY A 150 7.08 23.49 17.91
CA GLY A 150 7.15 24.91 18.22
C GLY A 150 5.74 25.52 18.24
N VAL A 151 5.47 26.46 19.14
CA VAL A 151 4.28 27.30 18.98
C VAL A 151 4.59 28.28 17.86
N PRO A 152 3.96 28.17 16.67
CA PRO A 152 4.16 29.17 15.65
C PRO A 152 3.72 30.52 16.23
N PRO A 153 4.55 31.57 16.16
CA PRO A 153 4.31 32.81 16.89
C PRO A 153 3.03 33.52 16.43
N ASN A 154 2.54 33.23 15.22
CA ASN A 154 1.25 33.68 14.70
C ASN A 154 0.83 32.90 13.43
N GLN A 155 -0.42 33.11 13.00
CA GLN A 155 -1.01 32.49 11.80
C GLN A 155 -0.30 32.86 10.49
N GLU A 156 0.28 34.07 10.41
CA GLU A 156 1.03 34.54 9.25
C GLU A 156 2.33 33.76 9.05
N TRP A 157 3.03 33.43 10.14
CA TRP A 157 4.24 32.62 10.11
C TRP A 157 3.96 31.23 9.52
N ILE A 158 2.84 30.62 9.87
CA ILE A 158 2.43 29.31 9.33
C ILE A 158 2.19 29.40 7.83
N LEU A 159 1.42 30.41 7.38
CA LEU A 159 1.06 30.56 5.97
C LEU A 159 2.29 30.80 5.08
N ARG A 160 3.26 31.60 5.55
CA ARG A 160 4.52 31.84 4.84
C ARG A 160 5.38 30.59 4.72
N ASN A 161 5.63 29.89 5.83
CA ASN A 161 6.46 28.68 5.81
C ASN A 161 5.84 27.56 4.96
N ILE A 162 4.52 27.39 5.00
CA ILE A 162 3.81 26.43 4.14
C ILE A 162 3.95 26.82 2.66
N GLY A 163 3.82 28.11 2.33
CA GLY A 163 4.02 28.62 0.98
C GLY A 163 5.42 28.34 0.44
N GLU A 164 6.45 28.64 1.23
CA GLU A 164 7.86 28.41 0.89
C GLU A 164 8.16 26.91 0.69
N LEU A 165 7.64 26.04 1.56
CA LEU A 165 7.79 24.59 1.42
C LEU A 165 7.13 24.05 0.15
N LYS A 166 5.92 24.52 -0.17
CA LYS A 166 5.22 24.14 -1.42
C LYS A 166 6.01 24.57 -2.65
N ALA A 167 6.55 25.78 -2.66
CA ALA A 167 7.40 26.26 -3.76
C ALA A 167 8.70 25.44 -3.88
N LYS A 168 9.37 25.18 -2.76
CA LYS A 168 10.64 24.44 -2.70
C LYS A 168 10.52 23.00 -3.21
N HIS A 169 9.39 22.34 -2.92
CA HIS A 169 9.16 20.96 -3.32
C HIS A 169 8.34 20.81 -4.61
N GLY A 170 8.05 21.93 -5.31
CA GLY A 170 7.34 21.90 -6.59
C GLY A 170 5.88 21.45 -6.48
N PHE A 171 5.24 21.69 -5.33
CA PHE A 171 3.83 21.38 -5.08
C PHE A 171 2.90 22.58 -5.35
N ALA A 172 3.42 23.64 -5.95
CA ALA A 172 2.71 24.87 -6.29
C ALA A 172 2.19 24.83 -7.73
#